data_AF-A0A1I5AUM4-F1
#
_entry.id   AF-A0A1I5AUM4-F1
#
_cell.length_a   1.000
_cell.length_b   1.000
_cell.length_c   1.000
_cell.angle_alpha   90.00
_cell.angle_beta   90.00
_cell.angle_gamma   90.00
#
_symmetry.space_group_name_H-M   'P 1'
#
loop_
_entity.id
_entity.type
_entity.pdbx_description
1 polymer ?
#
loop_
_entity_poly.entity_id
_entity_poly.type
_entity_poly.pdbx_seq_one_letter_code
_entity_poly.pdbx_strand_id
1 'polypeptide(L)'
;MITATQVGRDLHLTVENIPEPFIIKPLPGKVGVQVTDSYLNGAVGAAPDEEITDALMMCVDGAQFDPETGFYIPLPESERHVYNRISEELRLGEAESVLLPAFFWQTVLGIDGVTAFVEAGEGVAGGVKALWALVARLGLSPSRTSPSSALENLIQLQASSPSTSTPQGGAKPGKQPQDRQPAKPKPSAG
;
A
#
# COMPACT_ATOMS: atom_id res chain seq x y z
N MET A 1 -3.87 -11.56 12.36
CA MET A 1 -4.18 -11.72 10.92
C MET A 1 -5.54 -11.11 10.63
N ILE A 2 -5.74 -10.53 9.44
CA ILE A 2 -7.04 -10.01 9.01
C ILE A 2 -7.65 -10.85 7.88
N THR A 3 -8.98 -10.84 7.79
CA THR A 3 -9.72 -11.35 6.64
C THR A 3 -10.58 -10.23 6.07
N ALA A 4 -10.57 -10.08 4.75
CA ALA A 4 -11.35 -9.09 4.03
C ALA A 4 -12.43 -9.77 3.20
N THR A 5 -13.68 -9.33 3.33
CA THR A 5 -14.81 -9.84 2.53
C THR A 5 -15.66 -8.68 2.02
N GLN A 6 -15.94 -8.67 0.72
CA GLN A 6 -16.92 -7.74 0.17
C GLN A 6 -18.34 -8.28 0.38
N VAL A 7 -19.17 -7.52 1.08
CA VAL A 7 -20.59 -7.82 1.33
C VAL A 7 -21.43 -6.75 0.66
N GLY A 8 -21.93 -7.05 -0.54
CA GLY A 8 -22.60 -6.06 -1.38
C GLY A 8 -21.66 -4.93 -1.77
N ARG A 9 -21.93 -3.73 -1.25
CA ARG A 9 -21.10 -2.53 -1.47
C ARG A 9 -20.16 -2.22 -0.31
N ASP A 10 -20.20 -3.00 0.76
CA ASP A 10 -19.44 -2.73 1.97
C ASP A 10 -18.25 -3.70 2.06
N LEU A 11 -17.17 -3.24 2.68
CA LEU A 11 -16.01 -4.06 3.01
C LEU A 11 -16.10 -4.47 4.47
N HIS A 12 -16.07 -5.77 4.73
CA HIS A 12 -16.01 -6.33 6.07
C HIS A 12 -14.58 -6.77 6.35
N LEU A 13 -13.96 -6.19 7.38
CA LEU A 13 -12.63 -6.54 7.87
C LEU A 13 -12.76 -7.25 9.21
N THR A 14 -12.36 -8.50 9.29
CA THR A 14 -12.32 -9.27 10.53
C THR A 14 -10.87 -9.36 10.99
N VAL A 15 -10.61 -8.91 12.22
CA VAL A 15 -9.30 -9.02 12.87
C VAL A 15 -9.32 -10.21 13.81
N GLU A 16 -8.26 -11.01 13.78
CA GLU A 16 -8.09 -12.15 14.70
C GLU A 16 -8.25 -11.72 16.16
N ASN A 17 -9.02 -12.49 16.93
CA ASN A 17 -9.38 -12.20 18.34
C ASN A 17 -10.30 -10.99 18.57
N ILE A 18 -10.81 -10.35 17.52
CA ILE A 18 -11.88 -9.33 17.61
C ILE A 18 -13.20 -9.95 17.12
N PRO A 19 -14.24 -10.06 17.98
CA PRO A 19 -15.47 -10.77 17.62
C PRO A 19 -16.26 -10.12 16.48
N GLU A 20 -16.30 -8.78 16.45
CA GLU A 20 -17.12 -8.04 15.52
C GLU A 20 -16.29 -7.43 14.37
N PRO A 21 -16.71 -7.58 13.11
CA PRO A 21 -15.99 -7.01 11.99
C PRO A 21 -16.05 -5.48 12.00
N PHE A 22 -15.04 -4.86 11.40
CA PHE A 22 -15.06 -3.46 11.01
C PHE A 22 -15.73 -3.36 9.64
N ILE A 23 -16.84 -2.63 9.55
CA ILE A 23 -17.65 -2.50 8.34
C ILE A 23 -17.34 -1.14 7.72
N ILE A 24 -16.71 -1.16 6.54
CA ILE A 24 -16.27 0.03 5.81
C ILE A 24 -17.21 0.28 4.64
N LYS A 25 -17.89 1.43 4.67
CA LYS A 25 -18.79 1.85 3.60
C LYS A 25 -18.02 2.54 2.49
N PRO A 26 -18.45 2.42 1.22
CA PRO A 26 -17.78 3.08 0.12
C PRO A 26 -18.03 4.59 0.16
N LEU A 27 -16.98 5.35 -0.05
CA LEU A 27 -17.02 6.80 -0.10
C LEU A 27 -17.60 7.31 -1.43
N PRO A 28 -18.19 8.52 -1.45
CA PRO A 28 -18.44 9.23 -2.69
C PRO A 28 -17.13 9.47 -3.45
N GLY A 29 -17.17 9.40 -4.79
CA GLY A 29 -15.96 9.44 -5.62
C GLY A 29 -15.07 10.68 -5.41
N LYS A 30 -15.66 11.85 -5.11
CA LYS A 30 -14.88 13.07 -4.79
C LYS A 30 -14.05 12.93 -3.51
N VAL A 31 -14.61 12.26 -2.49
CA VAL A 31 -13.91 11.99 -1.24
C VAL A 31 -12.81 10.96 -1.48
N GLY A 32 -13.10 9.90 -2.27
CA GLY A 32 -12.12 8.90 -2.69
C GLY A 32 -10.89 9.51 -3.39
N VAL A 33 -11.10 10.51 -4.25
CA VAL A 33 -10.00 11.28 -4.88
C VAL A 33 -9.19 12.02 -3.82
N GLN A 34 -9.85 12.78 -2.94
CA GLN A 34 -9.16 13.58 -1.92
C GLN A 34 -8.32 12.70 -0.98
N VAL A 35 -8.89 11.61 -0.43
CA VAL A 35 -8.14 10.72 0.47
C VAL A 35 -6.98 10.03 -0.23
N THR A 36 -7.12 9.72 -1.53
CA THR A 36 -6.02 9.17 -2.34
C THR A 36 -4.90 10.19 -2.49
N ASP A 37 -5.22 11.44 -2.84
CA ASP A 37 -4.22 12.48 -3.02
C ASP A 37 -3.51 12.83 -1.70
N SER A 38 -4.25 12.98 -0.59
CA SER A 38 -3.69 13.21 0.75
C SER A 38 -2.73 12.10 1.16
N TYR A 39 -3.11 10.83 0.98
CA TYR A 39 -2.24 9.70 1.32
C TYR A 39 -0.98 9.65 0.44
N LEU A 40 -1.09 9.87 -0.87
CA LEU A 40 0.07 9.86 -1.77
C LEU A 40 1.03 11.03 -1.49
N ASN A 41 0.50 12.22 -1.18
CA ASN A 41 1.32 13.36 -0.76
C ASN A 41 2.02 13.08 0.57
N GLY A 42 1.32 12.46 1.52
CA GLY A 42 1.89 12.01 2.78
C GLY A 42 3.01 10.96 2.60
N ALA A 43 2.81 9.99 1.72
CA ALA A 43 3.79 8.94 1.43
C ALA A 43 5.13 9.47 0.87
N VAL A 44 5.12 10.67 0.27
CA VAL A 44 6.34 11.36 -0.20
C VAL A 44 6.82 12.47 0.74
N GLY A 45 6.23 12.60 1.94
CA GLY A 45 6.56 13.63 2.92
C GLY A 45 6.17 15.05 2.49
N ALA A 46 5.22 15.19 1.56
CA ALA A 46 4.72 16.47 1.07
C ALA A 46 3.46 16.96 1.81
N ALA A 47 2.91 16.16 2.72
CA ALA A 47 1.76 16.50 3.57
C ALA A 47 2.12 16.33 5.06
N PRO A 48 1.54 17.14 5.97
CA PRO A 48 1.58 16.91 7.40
C PRO A 48 0.99 15.55 7.81
N ASP A 49 1.50 14.95 8.89
CA ASP A 49 1.01 13.68 9.44
C ASP A 49 -0.49 13.71 9.80
N GLU A 50 -0.99 14.88 10.20
CA GLU A 50 -2.40 15.12 10.50
C GLU A 50 -3.29 14.91 9.27
N GLU A 51 -2.86 15.34 8.07
CA GLU A 51 -3.64 15.16 6.84
C GLU A 51 -3.77 13.68 6.45
N ILE A 52 -2.72 12.88 6.72
CA ILE A 52 -2.76 11.43 6.49
C ILE A 52 -3.74 10.78 7.48
N THR A 53 -3.65 11.19 8.74
CA THR A 53 -4.51 10.69 9.81
C THR A 53 -5.98 10.98 9.50
N ASP A 54 -6.30 12.21 9.10
CA ASP A 54 -7.64 12.62 8.70
C ASP A 54 -8.13 11.84 7.47
N ALA A 55 -7.27 11.61 6.48
CA ALA A 55 -7.61 10.80 5.32
C ALA A 55 -7.96 9.36 5.71
N LEU A 56 -7.22 8.76 6.64
CA LEU A 56 -7.48 7.42 7.15
C LEU A 56 -8.77 7.34 7.99
N MET A 57 -9.05 8.35 8.82
CA MET A 57 -10.33 8.48 9.53
C MET A 57 -11.50 8.52 8.54
N MET A 58 -11.36 9.34 7.49
CA MET A 58 -12.39 9.44 6.45
C MET A 58 -12.62 8.11 5.72
N CYS A 59 -11.57 7.32 5.51
CA CYS A 59 -11.68 6.03 4.83
C CYS A 59 -12.52 5.01 5.59
N VAL A 60 -12.58 5.09 6.92
CA VAL A 60 -13.31 4.13 7.75
C VAL A 60 -14.71 4.59 8.14
N ASP A 61 -14.89 5.87 8.46
CA ASP A 61 -16.17 6.38 8.99
C ASP A 61 -16.96 7.23 8.00
N GLY A 62 -16.33 7.73 6.94
CA GLY A 62 -16.93 8.71 6.06
C GLY A 62 -16.37 10.11 6.27
N ALA A 63 -16.86 11.05 5.47
CA ALA A 63 -16.41 12.44 5.51
C ALA A 63 -17.59 13.39 5.43
N GLN A 64 -17.43 14.56 6.03
CA GLN A 64 -18.33 15.69 5.87
C GLN A 64 -17.67 16.77 5.03
N PHE A 65 -18.46 17.47 4.22
CA PHE A 65 -17.95 18.59 3.44
C PHE A 65 -17.89 19.84 4.32
N ASP A 66 -16.71 20.46 4.39
CA ASP A 66 -16.52 21.74 5.05
C ASP A 66 -16.60 22.88 4.02
N PRO A 67 -17.64 23.73 4.07
CA PRO A 67 -17.81 24.83 3.12
C PRO A 67 -16.80 25.96 3.32
N GLU A 68 -16.15 26.08 4.49
CA GLU A 68 -15.18 27.15 4.76
C GLU A 68 -13.85 26.87 4.07
N THR A 69 -13.37 25.62 4.16
CA THR A 69 -12.13 25.19 3.53
C THR A 69 -12.32 24.67 2.10
N GLY A 70 -13.54 24.25 1.75
CA GLY A 70 -13.85 23.63 0.47
C GLY A 70 -13.37 22.18 0.34
N PHE A 71 -12.94 21.56 1.45
CA PHE A 71 -12.45 20.19 1.52
C PHE A 71 -13.40 19.30 2.31
N TYR A 72 -13.25 17.99 2.12
CA TYR A 72 -13.86 17.01 3.02
C TYR A 72 -12.98 16.83 4.25
N ILE A 73 -13.62 16.74 5.42
CA ILE A 73 -12.96 16.52 6.71
C ILE A 73 -13.56 15.29 7.40
N PRO A 74 -12.85 14.69 8.38
CA PRO A 74 -13.42 13.60 9.17
C PRO A 74 -14.76 13.98 9.80
N LEU A 75 -15.63 12.98 10.00
CA LEU A 75 -16.85 13.17 10.77
C LEU A 75 -16.53 13.62 12.21
N PRO A 76 -17.48 14.27 12.92
CA PRO A 76 -17.34 14.57 14.34
C PRO A 76 -17.02 13.31 15.15
N GLU A 77 -16.31 13.46 16.28
CA GLU A 77 -15.87 12.31 17.11
C GLU A 77 -17.02 11.40 17.54
N SER A 78 -18.19 11.99 17.81
CA SER A 78 -19.41 11.27 18.17
C SER A 78 -19.97 10.35 17.06
N GLU A 79 -19.54 10.53 15.82
CA GLU A 79 -20.00 9.79 14.64
C GLU A 79 -18.91 8.87 14.06
N ARG A 80 -17.68 8.91 14.62
CA ARG A 80 -16.51 8.12 14.19
C ARG A 80 -16.51 6.71 14.80
N HIS A 81 -17.56 5.93 14.55
CA HIS A 81 -17.76 4.64 15.22
C HIS A 81 -16.64 3.63 14.95
N VAL A 82 -16.17 3.50 13.71
CA VAL A 82 -15.15 2.54 13.31
C VAL A 82 -13.78 2.99 13.82
N TYR A 83 -13.43 4.26 13.64
CA TYR A 83 -12.14 4.79 14.08
C TYR A 83 -11.99 4.80 15.61
N ASN A 84 -13.06 5.11 16.35
CA ASN A 84 -13.05 5.04 17.80
C ASN A 84 -12.81 3.60 18.28
N ARG A 85 -13.50 2.62 17.66
CA ARG A 85 -13.24 1.20 17.94
C ARG A 85 -11.81 0.79 17.63
N ILE A 86 -11.25 1.21 16.49
CA ILE A 86 -9.85 0.95 16.16
C ILE A 86 -8.92 1.49 17.26
N SER A 87 -9.18 2.71 17.73
CA SER A 87 -8.35 3.39 18.73
C SER A 87 -8.44 2.77 20.13
N GLU A 88 -9.59 2.20 20.47
CA GLU A 88 -9.87 1.61 21.79
C GLU A 88 -9.53 0.11 21.86
N GLU A 89 -9.80 -0.64 20.80
CA GLU A 89 -9.73 -2.11 20.79
C GLU A 89 -8.38 -2.64 20.26
N LEU A 90 -7.66 -1.88 19.43
CA LEU A 90 -6.51 -2.38 18.67
C LEU A 90 -5.17 -1.76 19.10
N ARG A 91 -4.10 -2.55 19.00
CA ARG A 91 -2.74 -2.03 19.04
C ARG A 91 -2.40 -1.33 17.72
N LEU A 92 -1.37 -0.49 17.72
CA LEU A 92 -0.97 0.28 16.54
C LEU A 92 -0.80 -0.57 15.26
N GLY A 93 -0.14 -1.72 15.33
CA GLY A 93 0.02 -2.61 14.16
C GLY A 93 -1.29 -3.29 13.71
N GLU A 94 -2.20 -3.54 14.64
CA GLU A 94 -3.54 -4.08 14.33
C GLU A 94 -4.41 -2.98 13.71
N ALA A 95 -4.28 -1.73 14.16
CA ALA A 95 -4.95 -0.57 13.59
C ALA A 95 -4.54 -0.35 12.13
N GLU A 96 -3.25 -0.43 11.79
CA GLU A 96 -2.78 -0.38 10.39
C GLU A 96 -3.42 -1.47 9.53
N SER A 97 -3.64 -2.65 10.12
CA SER A 97 -4.28 -3.78 9.45
C SER A 97 -5.78 -3.57 9.20
N VAL A 98 -6.38 -2.49 9.71
CA VAL A 98 -7.74 -2.05 9.34
C VAL A 98 -7.70 -0.81 8.46
N LEU A 99 -6.89 0.18 8.83
CA LEU A 99 -6.83 1.49 8.17
C LEU A 99 -6.29 1.41 6.73
N LEU A 100 -5.24 0.62 6.48
CA LEU A 100 -4.67 0.51 5.13
C LEU A 100 -5.58 -0.24 4.15
N PRO A 101 -6.18 -1.39 4.50
CA PRO A 101 -7.24 -2.00 3.69
C PRO A 101 -8.40 -1.06 3.43
N ALA A 102 -8.88 -0.33 4.46
CA ALA A 102 -9.93 0.65 4.28
C ALA A 102 -9.53 1.73 3.27
N PHE A 103 -8.30 2.24 3.36
CA PHE A 103 -7.77 3.17 2.36
C PHE A 103 -7.81 2.58 0.94
N PHE A 104 -7.21 1.41 0.71
CA PHE A 104 -7.15 0.80 -0.63
C PHE A 104 -8.54 0.54 -1.20
N TRP A 105 -9.49 0.17 -0.35
CA TRP A 105 -10.90 0.00 -0.71
C TRP A 105 -11.54 1.27 -1.27
N GLN A 106 -11.19 2.44 -0.74
CA GLN A 106 -11.73 3.73 -1.22
C GLN A 106 -11.08 4.22 -2.52
N THR A 107 -9.97 3.61 -2.94
CA THR A 107 -9.27 3.99 -4.17
C THR A 107 -9.86 3.32 -5.41
N VAL A 108 -9.30 3.64 -6.58
CA VAL A 108 -9.60 2.96 -7.85
C VAL A 108 -9.32 1.46 -7.84
N LEU A 109 -8.56 0.94 -6.86
CA LEU A 109 -8.29 -0.48 -6.74
C LEU A 109 -9.48 -1.26 -6.16
N GLY A 110 -10.24 -0.66 -5.24
CA GLY A 110 -11.32 -1.36 -4.53
C GLY A 110 -10.81 -2.65 -3.85
N ILE A 111 -11.54 -3.75 -4.04
CA ILE A 111 -11.20 -5.05 -3.41
C ILE A 111 -9.82 -5.57 -3.84
N ASP A 112 -9.39 -5.30 -5.08
CA ASP A 112 -8.11 -5.80 -5.59
C ASP A 112 -6.93 -5.23 -4.79
N GLY A 113 -7.05 -3.98 -4.35
CA GLY A 113 -6.04 -3.33 -3.51
C GLY A 113 -6.00 -3.93 -2.10
N VAL A 114 -7.17 -4.25 -1.55
CA VAL A 114 -7.30 -4.93 -0.26
C VAL A 114 -6.68 -6.33 -0.32
N THR A 115 -7.02 -7.10 -1.34
CA THR A 115 -6.48 -8.45 -1.56
C THR A 115 -4.95 -8.39 -1.74
N ALA A 116 -4.45 -7.44 -2.52
CA ALA A 116 -3.01 -7.27 -2.71
C ALA A 116 -2.27 -7.01 -1.38
N PHE A 117 -2.86 -6.20 -0.50
CA PHE A 117 -2.32 -5.93 0.85
C PHE A 117 -2.30 -7.20 1.71
N VAL A 118 -3.43 -7.91 1.82
CA VAL A 118 -3.57 -9.09 2.68
C VAL A 118 -2.67 -10.24 2.22
N GLU A 119 -2.67 -10.55 0.92
CA GLU A 119 -1.88 -11.67 0.37
C GLU A 119 -0.36 -11.47 0.48
N ALA A 120 0.11 -10.22 0.62
CA ALA A 120 1.52 -9.93 0.84
C ALA A 120 1.94 -9.98 2.32
N GLY A 121 1.04 -10.38 3.23
CA GLY A 121 1.34 -10.60 4.64
C GLY A 121 1.11 -9.39 5.54
N GLU A 122 0.23 -8.46 5.13
CA GLU A 122 -0.09 -7.24 5.89
C GLU A 122 1.16 -6.35 6.15
N GLY A 123 1.03 -5.34 7.01
CA GLY A 123 2.12 -4.44 7.41
C GLY A 123 2.84 -3.77 6.24
N VAL A 124 4.16 -3.60 6.38
CA VAL A 124 4.99 -2.90 5.37
C VAL A 124 4.97 -3.60 4.02
N ALA A 125 5.10 -4.93 3.98
CA ALA A 125 5.16 -5.67 2.72
C ALA A 125 3.83 -5.58 1.95
N GLY A 126 2.71 -5.76 2.65
CA GLY A 126 1.37 -5.55 2.12
C GLY A 126 1.15 -4.13 1.63
N GLY A 127 1.50 -3.15 2.47
CA GLY A 127 1.36 -1.72 2.17
C GLY A 127 2.11 -1.33 0.90
N VAL A 128 3.37 -1.77 0.76
CA VAL A 128 4.20 -1.51 -0.43
C VAL A 128 3.57 -2.14 -1.68
N LYS A 129 3.16 -3.41 -1.64
CA LYS A 129 2.57 -4.09 -2.82
C LYS A 129 1.30 -3.40 -3.30
N ALA A 130 0.39 -3.08 -2.38
CA ALA A 130 -0.88 -2.42 -2.71
C ALA A 130 -0.67 -0.97 -3.18
N LEU A 131 0.26 -0.23 -2.55
CA LEU A 131 0.61 1.12 -3.00
C LEU A 131 1.18 1.12 -4.41
N TRP A 132 2.03 0.15 -4.77
CA TRP A 132 2.53 0.04 -6.14
C TRP A 132 1.44 -0.28 -7.15
N ALA A 133 0.52 -1.17 -6.80
CA ALA A 133 -0.64 -1.45 -7.64
C ALA A 133 -1.46 -0.16 -7.89
N LEU A 134 -1.61 0.67 -6.87
CA LEU A 134 -2.32 1.95 -6.95
C LEU A 134 -1.58 2.94 -7.87
N VAL A 135 -0.28 3.14 -7.65
CA VAL A 135 0.57 4.01 -8.47
C VAL A 135 0.52 3.59 -9.94
N ALA A 136 0.66 2.30 -10.22
CA ALA A 136 0.56 1.77 -11.59
C ALA A 136 -0.82 2.01 -12.21
N ARG A 137 -1.90 1.78 -11.45
CA ARG A 137 -3.28 2.00 -11.93
C ARG A 137 -3.55 3.48 -12.23
N LEU A 138 -3.06 4.39 -11.40
CA LEU A 138 -3.18 5.83 -11.60
C LEU A 138 -2.35 6.33 -12.79
N GLY A 139 -1.16 5.77 -13.02
CA GLY A 139 -0.31 6.09 -14.18
C GLY A 139 -0.91 5.64 -15.52
N LEU A 140 -1.75 4.61 -15.51
CA LEU A 140 -2.48 4.13 -16.70
C LEU A 140 -3.82 4.84 -16.94
N SER A 141 -4.29 5.67 -16.00
CA SER A 141 -5.63 6.26 -16.06
C SER A 141 -5.68 7.47 -17.01
N PRO A 142 -6.54 7.46 -18.06
CA PRO A 142 -6.68 8.59 -18.99
C PRO A 142 -7.37 9.82 -18.38
N SER A 143 -7.88 9.72 -17.15
CA SER A 143 -8.60 10.80 -16.45
C SER A 143 -7.69 11.84 -15.78
N ARG A 144 -6.36 11.68 -15.85
CA ARG A 144 -5.41 12.68 -15.35
C ARG A 144 -5.23 13.80 -16.37
N THR A 145 -6.03 14.86 -16.26
CA THR A 145 -5.74 16.15 -16.91
C THR A 145 -4.82 17.04 -16.07
N SER A 146 -4.29 16.57 -14.94
CA SER A 146 -3.25 17.27 -14.17
C SER A 146 -2.13 16.33 -13.75
N PRO A 147 -0.86 16.64 -14.05
CA PRO A 147 0.29 15.92 -13.50
C PRO A 147 0.34 16.15 -11.98
N SER A 148 0.18 15.09 -11.20
CA SER A 148 0.45 15.13 -9.75
C SER A 148 1.91 14.81 -9.52
N SER A 149 2.66 15.79 -9.01
CA SER A 149 4.09 15.72 -8.69
C SER A 149 4.42 14.62 -7.67
N ALA A 150 3.50 14.28 -6.77
CA ALA A 150 3.67 13.19 -5.82
C ALA A 150 3.73 11.81 -6.53
N LEU A 151 2.92 11.58 -7.57
CA LEU A 151 3.03 10.34 -8.34
C LEU A 151 4.37 10.27 -9.09
N GLU A 152 4.80 11.38 -9.68
CA GLU A 152 6.09 11.45 -10.37
C GLU A 152 7.24 11.14 -9.41
N ASN A 153 7.19 11.69 -8.19
CA ASN A 153 8.16 11.40 -7.13
C ASN A 153 8.12 9.92 -6.71
N LEU A 154 6.94 9.31 -6.56
CA LEU A 154 6.80 7.87 -6.27
C LEU A 154 7.38 6.99 -7.40
N ILE A 155 7.14 7.36 -8.65
CA ILE A 155 7.72 6.67 -9.82
C ILE A 155 9.25 6.82 -9.83
N GLN A 156 9.79 8.00 -9.50
CA GLN A 156 11.24 8.21 -9.39
C GLN A 156 11.86 7.43 -8.23
N LEU A 157 11.18 7.34 -7.08
CA LEU A 157 11.60 6.51 -5.95
C LEU A 157 11.67 5.02 -6.34
N GLN A 158 10.77 4.55 -7.22
CA GLN A 158 10.84 3.21 -7.80
C GLN A 158 12.10 3.02 -8.65
N ALA A 159 12.37 3.95 -9.57
CA ALA A 159 13.53 3.88 -10.46
C ALA A 159 14.86 3.93 -9.69
N SER A 160 14.84 4.52 -8.49
CA SER A 160 16.00 4.65 -7.61
C SER A 160 16.14 3.50 -6.61
N SER A 161 15.14 2.62 -6.51
CA SER A 161 15.16 1.49 -5.57
C SER A 161 16.05 0.35 -6.13
N PRO A 162 17.08 -0.12 -5.38
CA PRO A 162 17.90 -1.24 -5.82
C PRO A 162 17.02 -2.48 -6.00
N SER A 163 17.16 -3.17 -7.13
CA SER A 163 16.51 -4.46 -7.36
C SER A 163 16.90 -5.45 -6.26
N THR A 164 15.95 -5.85 -5.43
CA THR A 164 16.10 -6.96 -4.47
C THR A 164 15.91 -8.33 -5.14
N SER A 165 15.87 -8.40 -6.47
CA SER A 165 15.93 -9.65 -7.20
C SER A 165 17.34 -10.25 -7.11
N THR A 166 17.61 -11.02 -6.05
CA THR A 166 18.62 -12.07 -6.09
C THR A 166 18.17 -13.10 -7.12
N PRO A 167 18.93 -13.36 -8.20
CA PRO A 167 18.62 -14.49 -9.06
C PRO A 167 18.92 -15.77 -8.30
N GLN A 168 17.86 -16.48 -7.90
CA GLN A 168 17.95 -17.85 -7.41
C GLN A 168 18.35 -18.73 -8.61
N GLY A 169 19.66 -18.91 -8.79
CA GLY A 169 20.25 -19.66 -9.90
C GLY A 169 19.98 -21.15 -9.80
N GLY A 170 18.86 -21.60 -10.36
CA GLY A 170 18.53 -23.00 -10.58
C GLY A 170 18.77 -23.44 -12.03
N ALA A 171 19.88 -24.17 -12.22
CA ALA A 171 20.14 -25.21 -13.23
C ALA A 171 19.93 -24.97 -14.74
N LYS A 172 21.01 -25.15 -15.52
CA LYS A 172 20.97 -25.88 -16.82
C LYS A 172 22.33 -26.58 -17.13
N PRO A 173 22.33 -27.60 -18.01
CA PRO A 173 23.18 -28.79 -17.88
C PRO A 173 24.31 -28.92 -18.93
N GLY A 174 25.38 -29.63 -18.54
CA GLY A 174 26.23 -30.47 -19.41
C GLY A 174 27.15 -29.82 -20.45
N LYS A 175 28.47 -29.89 -20.22
CA LYS A 175 29.46 -30.34 -21.23
C LYS A 175 30.78 -30.78 -20.56
N GLN A 176 31.31 -31.88 -21.10
CA GLN A 176 32.33 -32.82 -20.60
C GLN A 176 33.77 -32.28 -20.45
N PRO A 177 34.66 -33.03 -19.75
CA PRO A 177 35.99 -32.60 -19.33
C PRO A 177 37.01 -32.64 -20.48
N GLN A 178 37.90 -31.64 -20.55
CA GLN A 178 39.09 -31.69 -21.40
C GLN A 178 40.33 -31.96 -20.54
N ASP A 179 40.84 -33.19 -20.68
CA ASP A 179 42.20 -33.59 -20.36
C ASP A 179 43.22 -32.67 -21.07
N ARG A 180 44.22 -32.19 -20.34
CA ARG A 180 45.57 -31.97 -20.90
C ARG A 180 46.65 -32.12 -19.81
N GLN A 181 47.66 -32.89 -20.21
CA GLN A 181 48.73 -33.58 -19.48
C GLN A 181 49.88 -32.68 -18.93
N PRO A 182 50.84 -33.25 -18.16
CA PRO A 182 51.73 -32.53 -17.24
C PRO A 182 53.20 -32.27 -17.69
N ALA A 183 53.91 -31.46 -16.87
CA ALA A 183 55.38 -31.32 -16.64
C ALA A 183 56.19 -30.46 -17.66
N LYS A 184 57.27 -29.70 -17.36
CA LYS A 184 58.24 -29.51 -16.24
C LYS A 184 59.16 -28.27 -16.57
N PRO A 185 60.32 -27.98 -15.91
CA PRO A 185 60.59 -27.01 -14.83
C PRO A 185 61.47 -25.75 -15.20
N LYS A 186 61.74 -24.91 -14.18
CA LYS A 186 62.54 -23.65 -14.12
C LYS A 186 63.96 -23.68 -14.74
N PRO A 187 64.50 -22.48 -15.05
CA PRO A 187 65.85 -22.11 -14.62
C PRO A 187 65.93 -20.80 -13.81
N SER A 188 67.02 -20.69 -13.06
CA SER A 188 67.45 -19.66 -12.09
C SER A 188 68.14 -18.44 -12.71
N ALA A 189 68.04 -17.29 -12.04
CA ALA A 189 69.01 -16.17 -12.04
C ALA A 189 68.69 -15.30 -10.80
N GLY A 190 69.60 -14.77 -10.01
CA GLY A 190 71.07 -14.78 -9.91
C GLY A 190 71.42 -14.13 -8.57
#